data_AF-A0A6N9GPC6-F1
#
_entry.id   AF-A0A6N9GPC6-F1
#
_cell.length_a   1.000
_cell.length_b   1.000
_cell.length_c   1.000
_cell.angle_alpha   90.00
_cell.angle_beta   90.00
_cell.angle_gamma   90.00
#
_symmetry.space_group_name_H-M   'P 1'
#
loop_
_entity.id
_entity.type
_entity.pdbx_description
1 polymer ?
#
loop_
_entity_poly.entity_id
_entity_poly.type
_entity_poly.pdbx_seq_one_letter_code
_entity_poly.pdbx_strand_id
1 'polypeptide(L)'
;MPIDYDQIALDDYSFEQGSLTNGTLRSYFDRCFDRALEQSGLYPAFGCINCAFDGTAEIVLGEKPTHCPQCGSDRVFQLATFQGRAPVYGSTFASAVKTLFDLQFDIELLDTPQNTKTHDLEASPRIAIEVKGSARRIRLHDGSTVLLDRPGMLRSDTEKKAESNARNYKRLNSSGTFFVVTNALPDRLRGIRTDDIDGYFDLTKVNRVEAFAREVHQLLD
;
A
#
# COMPACT_ATOMS: atom_id res chain seq x y z
N MET A 1 -18.52 -1.73 10.71
CA MET A 1 -18.89 -1.49 9.30
C MET A 1 -17.72 -2.00 8.46
N PRO A 2 -17.93 -2.76 7.38
CA PRO A 2 -16.83 -3.10 6.48
C PRO A 2 -16.22 -1.80 5.92
N ILE A 3 -14.89 -1.79 5.73
CA ILE A 3 -14.19 -0.65 5.13
C ILE A 3 -14.52 -0.63 3.65
N ASP A 4 -15.03 0.50 3.16
CA ASP A 4 -15.30 0.71 1.74
C ASP A 4 -14.11 1.46 1.11
N TYR A 5 -13.16 0.69 0.58
CA TYR A 5 -11.92 1.24 0.03
C TYR A 5 -12.15 2.05 -1.25
N ASP A 6 -13.14 1.66 -2.06
CA ASP A 6 -13.47 2.34 -3.32
C ASP A 6 -14.12 3.70 -3.03
N GLN A 7 -15.01 3.77 -2.03
CA GLN A 7 -15.58 5.05 -1.60
C GLN A 7 -14.52 5.99 -1.01
N ILE A 8 -13.58 5.46 -0.20
CA ILE A 8 -12.45 6.25 0.32
C ILE A 8 -11.64 6.85 -0.84
N ALA A 9 -11.28 6.00 -1.82
CA ALA A 9 -10.50 6.39 -2.98
C ALA A 9 -11.20 7.47 -3.83
N LEU A 10 -12.52 7.32 -4.06
CA LEU A 10 -13.31 8.27 -4.84
C LEU A 10 -13.47 9.63 -4.15
N ASP A 11 -13.80 9.62 -2.86
CA ASP A 11 -13.97 10.82 -2.04
C ASP A 11 -12.67 11.65 -1.98
N ASP A 12 -11.53 10.99 -1.72
CA ASP A 12 -10.25 11.69 -1.58
C ASP A 12 -9.69 12.15 -2.92
N TYR A 13 -9.98 11.44 -4.02
CA TYR A 13 -9.62 11.92 -5.36
C TYR A 13 -10.40 13.20 -5.69
N SER A 14 -11.71 13.20 -5.39
CA SER A 14 -12.59 14.34 -5.60
C SER A 14 -12.20 15.55 -4.76
N PHE A 15 -11.53 15.36 -3.63
CA PHE A 15 -11.02 16.46 -2.81
C PHE A 15 -9.80 17.15 -3.42
N GLU A 16 -8.92 16.40 -4.07
CA GLU A 16 -7.62 16.90 -4.58
C GLU A 16 -7.75 17.62 -5.94
N GLN A 17 -8.93 18.17 -6.28
CA GLN A 17 -9.22 18.80 -7.59
C GLN A 17 -8.12 19.79 -8.00
N GLY A 18 -7.42 19.49 -9.10
CA GLY A 18 -6.33 20.28 -9.62
C GLY A 18 -5.44 19.50 -10.60
N SER A 19 -4.39 20.14 -11.10
CA SER A 19 -3.39 19.47 -11.93
C SER A 19 -2.66 18.38 -11.14
N LEU A 20 -2.43 17.21 -11.75
CA LEU A 20 -1.56 16.19 -11.18
C LEU A 20 -0.15 16.76 -10.93
N THR A 21 0.31 16.62 -9.69
CA THR A 21 1.68 16.93 -9.28
C THR A 21 2.18 15.83 -8.35
N ASN A 22 3.48 15.78 -8.10
CA ASN A 22 4.03 14.89 -7.07
C ASN A 22 3.43 15.14 -5.68
N GLY A 23 3.02 16.38 -5.40
CA GLY A 23 2.41 16.78 -4.13
C GLY A 23 0.99 16.24 -4.00
N THR A 24 0.14 16.47 -5.00
CA THR A 24 -1.26 16.02 -5.00
C THR A 24 -1.37 14.50 -5.03
N LEU A 25 -0.52 13.80 -5.82
CA LEU A 25 -0.46 12.33 -5.80
C LEU A 25 -0.10 11.77 -4.42
N ARG A 26 0.91 12.35 -3.76
CA ARG A 26 1.28 11.92 -2.41
C ARG A 26 0.17 12.19 -1.40
N SER A 27 -0.43 13.39 -1.46
CA SER A 27 -1.54 13.78 -0.58
C SER A 27 -2.71 12.82 -0.73
N TYR A 28 -3.08 12.50 -1.97
CA TYR A 28 -4.14 11.57 -2.30
C TYR A 28 -3.95 10.19 -1.63
N PHE A 29 -2.80 9.55 -1.86
CA PHE A 29 -2.54 8.23 -1.25
C PHE A 29 -2.42 8.29 0.27
N ASP A 30 -1.75 9.31 0.82
CA ASP A 30 -1.62 9.48 2.28
C ASP A 30 -3.02 9.60 2.94
N ARG A 31 -3.93 10.39 2.35
CA ARG A 31 -5.30 10.56 2.85
C ARG A 31 -6.11 9.28 2.80
N CYS A 32 -6.00 8.52 1.70
CA CYS A 32 -6.66 7.22 1.59
C CYS A 32 -6.19 6.29 2.71
N PHE A 33 -4.88 6.22 2.98
CA PHE A 33 -4.34 5.41 4.05
C PHE A 33 -4.81 5.86 5.44
N ASP A 34 -4.81 7.17 5.71
CA ASP A 34 -5.26 7.72 6.99
C ASP A 34 -6.73 7.36 7.27
N ARG A 35 -7.63 7.54 6.30
CA ARG A 35 -9.06 7.19 6.46
C ARG A 35 -9.29 5.70 6.60
N ALA A 36 -8.60 4.88 5.81
CA ALA A 36 -8.71 3.43 5.94
C ALA A 36 -8.21 2.94 7.30
N LEU A 37 -7.13 3.55 7.81
CA LEU A 37 -6.63 3.24 9.14
C LEU A 37 -7.61 3.68 10.23
N GLU A 38 -8.18 4.88 10.11
CA GLU A 38 -9.20 5.41 11.03
C GLU A 38 -10.42 4.48 11.13
N GLN A 39 -10.92 3.99 9.99
CA GLN A 39 -12.03 3.04 9.97
C GLN A 39 -11.63 1.65 10.52
N SER A 40 -10.38 1.23 10.34
CA SER A 40 -9.89 -0.07 10.83
C SER A 40 -9.54 -0.10 12.31
N GLY A 41 -9.16 1.03 12.91
CA GLY A 41 -8.63 1.11 14.26
C GLY A 41 -7.22 0.52 14.45
N LEU A 42 -6.51 0.14 13.39
CA LEU A 42 -5.23 -0.60 13.46
C LEU A 42 -3.99 0.26 13.72
N TYR A 43 -4.08 1.21 14.64
CA TYR A 43 -2.97 2.08 15.02
C TYR A 43 -1.80 1.32 15.64
N PRO A 44 -0.55 1.79 15.50
CA PRO A 44 0.57 1.28 16.28
C PRO A 44 0.24 1.34 17.77
N ALA A 45 0.04 0.17 18.36
CA ALA A 45 -0.44 0.01 19.72
C ALA A 45 0.40 -1.04 20.44
N PHE A 46 0.67 -0.80 21.71
CA PHE A 46 1.54 -1.62 22.54
C PHE A 46 0.90 -1.94 23.88
N GLY A 47 1.07 -3.16 24.36
CA GLY A 47 0.59 -3.61 25.66
C GLY A 47 1.67 -4.33 26.44
N CYS A 48 1.63 -4.25 27.77
CA CYS A 48 2.53 -4.99 28.66
C CYS A 48 1.91 -6.34 29.05
N ILE A 49 2.64 -7.43 28.85
CA ILE A 49 2.14 -8.77 29.20
C ILE A 49 1.93 -8.94 30.71
N ASN A 50 2.79 -8.33 31.53
CA ASN A 50 2.69 -8.44 32.99
C ASN A 50 1.43 -7.73 33.49
N CYS A 51 1.21 -6.49 33.07
CA CYS A 51 -0.03 -5.76 33.39
C CYS A 51 -1.28 -6.49 32.82
N ALA A 52 -1.15 -7.19 31.69
CA ALA A 52 -2.26 -7.96 31.14
C ALA A 52 -2.63 -9.16 32.03
N PHE A 53 -1.64 -9.87 32.58
CA PHE A 53 -1.87 -10.94 33.56
C PHE A 53 -2.50 -10.41 34.85
N ASP A 54 -2.13 -9.21 35.28
CA ASP A 54 -2.65 -8.59 36.49
C ASP A 54 -3.99 -7.87 36.29
N GLY A 55 -4.56 -7.90 35.08
CA GLY A 55 -5.82 -7.23 34.75
C GLY A 55 -5.75 -5.70 34.75
N THR A 56 -4.54 -5.13 34.66
CA THR A 56 -4.27 -3.67 34.72
C THR A 56 -3.74 -3.09 33.42
N ALA A 57 -3.60 -3.90 32.36
CA ALA A 57 -2.99 -3.47 31.10
C ALA A 57 -3.63 -2.23 30.49
N GLU A 58 -2.80 -1.20 30.31
CA GLU A 58 -3.08 -0.07 29.43
C GLU A 58 -2.46 -0.27 28.04
N ILE A 59 -3.17 0.22 27.03
CA ILE A 59 -2.68 0.27 25.65
C ILE A 59 -2.00 1.61 25.44
N VAL A 60 -0.73 1.56 25.06
CA VAL A 60 0.04 2.74 24.63
C VAL A 60 -0.03 2.82 23.11
N LEU A 61 -0.53 3.93 22.59
CA LEU A 61 -0.48 4.23 21.17
C LEU A 61 0.85 4.91 20.81
N GLY A 62 1.31 4.72 19.58
CA GLY A 62 2.42 5.50 19.04
C GLY A 62 3.73 4.73 18.88
N GLU A 63 4.81 5.32 19.37
CA GLU A 63 6.12 4.68 19.38
C GLU A 63 6.20 3.57 20.44
N LYS A 64 7.03 2.54 20.19
CA LYS A 64 7.22 1.47 21.16
C LYS A 64 7.89 2.05 22.42
N PRO A 65 7.27 1.97 23.60
CA PRO A 65 7.95 2.40 24.82
C PRO A 65 9.04 1.38 25.18
N THR A 66 10.16 1.86 25.71
CA THR A 66 11.28 1.01 26.15
C THR A 66 10.86 0.12 27.33
N HIS A 67 10.04 0.66 28.23
CA HIS A 67 9.49 -0.03 29.39
C HIS A 67 7.99 0.31 29.52
N CYS A 68 7.24 -0.58 30.16
CA CYS A 68 5.85 -0.34 30.50
C CYS A 68 5.74 0.90 31.41
N PRO A 69 4.93 1.91 31.06
CA PRO A 69 4.79 3.12 31.89
C PRO A 69 4.12 2.85 33.25
N GLN A 70 3.41 1.73 33.40
CA GLN A 70 2.75 1.35 34.65
C GLN A 70 3.66 0.55 35.60
N CYS A 71 4.30 -0.53 35.12
CA CYS A 71 5.05 -1.45 35.98
C CYS A 71 6.58 -1.45 35.76
N GLY A 72 7.09 -0.67 34.80
CA GLY A 72 8.52 -0.63 34.47
C GLY A 72 9.06 -1.87 33.74
N SER A 73 8.22 -2.87 33.45
CA SER A 73 8.63 -4.09 32.73
C SER A 73 9.04 -3.81 31.29
N ASP A 74 10.08 -4.49 30.80
CA ASP A 74 10.53 -4.47 29.40
C ASP A 74 9.66 -5.33 28.46
N ARG A 75 8.70 -6.09 29.03
CA ARG A 75 7.82 -7.02 28.29
C ARG A 75 6.64 -6.32 27.63
N VAL A 76 6.95 -5.38 26.74
CA VAL A 76 5.98 -4.63 25.93
C VAL A 76 5.94 -5.16 24.50
N PHE A 77 4.75 -5.54 24.05
CA PHE A 77 4.49 -6.14 22.75
C PHE A 77 3.56 -5.30 21.90
N GLN A 78 3.79 -5.31 20.59
CA GLN A 78 2.92 -4.65 19.63
C GLN A 78 1.63 -5.46 19.45
N LEU A 79 0.47 -4.82 19.64
CA LEU A 79 -0.85 -5.41 19.51
C LEU A 79 -1.34 -5.38 18.06
N ALA A 80 -1.34 -4.19 17.45
CA ALA A 80 -1.61 -4.03 16.02
C ALA A 80 -0.29 -4.13 15.25
N THR A 81 0.04 -5.33 14.81
CA THR A 81 1.28 -5.58 14.07
C THR A 81 1.21 -5.02 12.65
N PHE A 82 2.36 -4.93 11.99
CA PHE A 82 2.43 -4.71 10.55
C PHE A 82 1.51 -5.68 9.77
N GLN A 83 1.41 -6.94 10.22
CA GLN A 83 0.61 -7.95 9.51
C GLN A 83 -0.90 -7.68 9.58
N GLY A 84 -1.37 -7.01 10.64
CA GLY A 84 -2.76 -6.54 10.68
C GLY A 84 -3.00 -5.38 9.71
N ARG A 85 -2.06 -4.44 9.59
CA ARG A 85 -2.18 -3.26 8.73
C ARG A 85 -1.95 -3.52 7.25
N ALA A 86 -1.08 -4.48 6.92
CA ALA A 86 -0.64 -4.71 5.55
C ALA A 86 -1.79 -5.00 4.56
N PRO A 87 -2.80 -5.82 4.91
CA PRO A 87 -3.97 -6.02 4.05
C PRO A 87 -4.78 -4.74 3.84
N VAL A 88 -5.00 -3.95 4.90
CA VAL A 88 -5.74 -2.68 4.83
C VAL A 88 -5.05 -1.72 3.88
N TYR A 89 -3.73 -1.53 4.03
CA TYR A 89 -2.95 -0.69 3.12
C TYR A 89 -2.91 -1.22 1.69
N GLY A 90 -2.80 -2.54 1.52
CA GLY A 90 -2.81 -3.17 0.20
C GLY A 90 -4.11 -2.88 -0.54
N SER A 91 -5.26 -3.19 0.08
CA SER A 91 -6.59 -2.95 -0.51
C SER A 91 -6.85 -1.47 -0.75
N THR A 92 -6.52 -0.61 0.21
CA THR A 92 -6.68 0.85 0.06
C THR A 92 -5.87 1.38 -1.12
N PHE A 93 -4.62 0.94 -1.28
CA PHE A 93 -3.79 1.39 -2.39
C PHE A 93 -4.28 0.84 -3.73
N ALA A 94 -4.74 -0.42 -3.79
CA ALA A 94 -5.33 -0.99 -5.00
C ALA A 94 -6.56 -0.20 -5.46
N SER A 95 -7.51 0.08 -4.57
CA SER A 95 -8.67 0.93 -4.88
C SER A 95 -8.27 2.33 -5.32
N ALA A 96 -7.33 2.97 -4.61
CA ALA A 96 -6.83 4.30 -4.99
C ALA A 96 -6.15 4.32 -6.37
N VAL A 97 -5.43 3.25 -6.71
CA VAL A 97 -4.84 3.09 -8.04
C VAL A 97 -5.94 2.94 -9.09
N LYS A 98 -6.92 2.05 -8.90
CA LYS A 98 -8.04 1.91 -9.84
C LYS A 98 -8.73 3.24 -10.11
N THR A 99 -9.10 3.97 -9.06
CA THR A 99 -9.76 5.29 -9.16
C THR A 99 -8.89 6.30 -9.90
N LEU A 100 -7.59 6.38 -9.60
CA LEU A 100 -6.68 7.29 -10.29
C LEU A 100 -6.62 6.98 -11.79
N PHE A 101 -6.50 5.71 -12.17
CA PHE A 101 -6.33 5.32 -13.57
C PHE A 101 -7.61 5.46 -14.40
N ASP A 102 -8.75 5.13 -13.82
CA ASP A 102 -10.07 5.33 -14.41
C ASP A 102 -10.32 6.83 -14.68
N LEU A 103 -10.25 7.65 -13.63
CA LEU A 103 -10.67 9.05 -13.72
C LEU A 103 -9.66 9.97 -14.43
N GLN A 104 -8.36 9.64 -14.41
CA GLN A 104 -7.31 10.55 -14.88
C GLN A 104 -6.67 10.12 -16.20
N PHE A 105 -6.72 8.82 -16.51
CA PHE A 105 -6.01 8.25 -17.67
C PHE A 105 -6.91 7.44 -18.60
N ASP A 106 -8.20 7.29 -18.28
CA ASP A 106 -9.16 6.47 -19.06
C ASP A 106 -8.65 5.03 -19.23
N ILE A 107 -8.12 4.47 -18.14
CA ILE A 107 -7.64 3.08 -18.07
C ILE A 107 -8.45 2.36 -16.99
N GLU A 108 -9.34 1.46 -17.43
CA GLU A 108 -10.07 0.59 -16.53
C GLU A 108 -9.11 -0.48 -15.95
N LEU A 109 -8.96 -0.49 -14.63
CA LEU A 109 -8.22 -1.51 -13.90
C LEU A 109 -9.18 -2.38 -13.10
N LEU A 110 -9.16 -3.67 -13.37
CA LEU A 110 -10.05 -4.66 -12.76
C LEU A 110 -9.33 -5.44 -11.67
N ASP A 111 -10.07 -5.88 -10.66
CA ASP A 111 -9.51 -6.79 -9.66
C ASP A 111 -9.19 -8.14 -10.32
N THR A 112 -8.02 -8.68 -10.02
CA THR A 112 -7.64 -10.01 -10.50
C THR A 112 -8.66 -11.05 -10.00
N PRO A 113 -9.20 -11.93 -10.88
CA PRO A 113 -10.14 -12.97 -10.48
C PRO A 113 -9.60 -13.82 -9.33
N GLN A 114 -10.46 -14.17 -8.35
CA GLN A 114 -10.05 -14.83 -7.09
C GLN A 114 -9.28 -16.17 -7.26
N ASN A 115 -9.40 -16.81 -8.42
CA ASN A 115 -8.68 -18.03 -8.76
C ASN A 115 -7.21 -17.77 -9.19
N THR A 116 -6.86 -16.53 -9.53
CA THR A 116 -5.51 -16.10 -9.86
C THR A 116 -4.91 -15.36 -8.66
N LYS A 117 -3.77 -15.85 -8.14
CA LYS A 117 -3.12 -15.30 -6.93
C LYS A 117 -1.79 -14.60 -7.21
N THR A 118 -1.50 -14.32 -8.47
CA THR A 118 -0.17 -13.83 -8.88
C THR A 118 -0.08 -12.32 -8.96
N HIS A 119 -1.18 -11.59 -8.89
CA HIS A 119 -1.21 -10.13 -8.93
C HIS A 119 -2.51 -9.59 -8.35
N ASP A 120 -2.59 -8.27 -8.22
CA ASP A 120 -3.68 -7.58 -7.53
C ASP A 120 -4.70 -7.01 -8.55
N LEU A 121 -4.24 -6.45 -9.67
CA LEU A 121 -5.07 -5.79 -10.69
C LEU A 121 -4.69 -6.18 -12.13
N GLU A 122 -5.65 -6.13 -13.05
CA GLU A 122 -5.48 -6.34 -14.49
C GLU A 122 -5.96 -5.11 -15.29
N ALA A 123 -5.17 -4.66 -16.27
CA ALA A 123 -5.67 -3.74 -17.31
C ALA A 123 -6.27 -4.51 -18.51
N SER A 124 -5.80 -5.74 -18.70
CA SER A 124 -6.35 -6.73 -19.63
C SER A 124 -5.86 -8.12 -19.22
N PRO A 125 -6.38 -9.23 -19.78
CA PRO A 125 -5.90 -10.58 -19.48
C PRO A 125 -4.40 -10.81 -19.72
N ARG A 126 -3.72 -9.90 -20.45
CA ARG A 126 -2.28 -9.97 -20.75
C ARG A 126 -1.46 -8.90 -20.02
N ILE A 127 -2.07 -8.04 -19.22
CA ILE A 127 -1.38 -6.96 -18.50
C ILE A 127 -1.72 -7.07 -17.01
N ALA A 128 -0.83 -7.75 -16.28
CA ALA A 128 -0.92 -7.92 -14.84
C ALA A 128 -0.20 -6.79 -14.08
N ILE A 129 -0.80 -6.36 -12.98
CA ILE A 129 -0.30 -5.28 -12.13
C ILE A 129 -0.30 -5.74 -10.68
N GLU A 130 0.89 -5.87 -10.10
CA GLU A 130 1.09 -6.07 -8.67
C GLU A 130 1.12 -4.71 -7.97
N VAL A 131 0.29 -4.56 -6.94
CA VAL A 131 0.11 -3.30 -6.22
C VAL A 131 0.76 -3.41 -4.85
N LYS A 132 1.67 -2.49 -4.52
CA LYS A 132 2.41 -2.49 -3.25
C LYS A 132 2.39 -1.14 -2.57
N GLY A 133 1.34 -0.89 -1.82
CA GLY A 133 1.11 0.33 -1.05
C GLY A 133 1.36 0.18 0.43
N SER A 134 1.90 1.22 1.06
CA SER A 134 1.86 1.36 2.52
C SER A 134 2.10 2.80 2.92
N ALA A 135 1.39 3.27 3.94
CA ALA A 135 1.62 4.58 4.53
C ALA A 135 3.07 4.71 5.04
N ARG A 136 3.69 5.88 4.83
CA ARG A 136 4.98 6.23 5.45
C ARG A 136 4.82 6.79 6.86
N ARG A 137 3.63 7.32 7.15
CA ARG A 137 3.26 7.91 8.43
C ARG A 137 1.87 7.45 8.80
N ILE A 138 1.59 7.44 10.09
CA ILE A 138 0.28 7.15 10.64
C ILE A 138 -0.10 8.33 11.51
N ARG A 139 -1.23 8.97 11.21
CA ARG A 139 -1.84 9.95 12.12
C ARG A 139 -2.64 9.21 13.18
N LEU A 140 -2.36 9.45 14.46
CA LEU A 140 -3.13 8.89 15.58
C LEU A 140 -4.37 9.75 15.86
N HIS A 141 -5.32 9.19 16.62
CA HIS A 141 -6.55 9.89 17.02
C HIS A 141 -6.30 11.18 17.83
N ASP A 142 -5.19 11.27 18.55
CA ASP A 142 -4.79 12.47 19.29
C ASP A 142 -4.16 13.56 18.40
N GLY A 143 -4.06 13.30 17.09
CA GLY A 143 -3.47 14.19 16.10
C GLY A 143 -1.95 14.06 15.96
N SER A 144 -1.29 13.29 16.83
CA SER A 144 0.15 13.01 16.70
C SER A 144 0.42 12.09 15.51
N THR A 145 1.70 11.95 15.14
CA THR A 145 2.10 11.16 13.96
C THR A 145 3.23 10.20 14.30
N VAL A 146 3.10 8.96 13.85
CA VAL A 146 4.14 7.92 13.92
C VAL A 146 4.75 7.73 12.54
N LEU A 147 6.07 7.74 12.44
CA LEU A 147 6.77 7.39 11.21
C LEU A 147 6.97 5.88 11.11
N LEU A 148 6.76 5.34 9.92
CA LEU A 148 7.04 3.95 9.59
C LEU A 148 8.37 3.86 8.84
N ASP A 149 9.30 3.07 9.36
CA ASP A 149 10.68 3.00 8.84
C ASP A 149 10.76 2.46 7.40
N ARG A 150 9.87 1.55 7.02
CA ARG A 150 9.94 0.82 5.75
C ARG A 150 8.55 0.63 5.14
N PRO A 151 7.96 1.66 4.52
CA PRO A 151 6.71 1.52 3.79
C PRO A 151 6.89 0.73 2.48
N GLY A 152 5.90 -0.10 2.15
CA GLY A 152 5.73 -0.67 0.81
C GLY A 152 6.91 -1.53 0.38
N MET A 153 7.45 -1.20 -0.79
CA MET A 153 8.59 -1.90 -1.41
C MET A 153 9.94 -1.59 -0.74
N LEU A 154 10.01 -0.67 0.23
CA LEU A 154 11.21 -0.52 1.06
C LEU A 154 11.43 -1.70 2.03
N ARG A 155 10.44 -2.60 2.18
CA ARG A 155 10.62 -3.87 2.90
C ARG A 155 11.01 -4.97 1.91
N SER A 156 12.11 -5.66 2.20
CA SER A 156 12.66 -6.70 1.33
C SER A 156 11.73 -7.92 1.16
N ASP A 157 10.87 -8.21 2.15
CA ASP A 157 9.87 -9.28 2.04
C ASP A 157 8.74 -8.90 1.07
N THR A 158 8.32 -7.64 1.05
CA THR A 158 7.37 -7.11 0.05
C THR A 158 7.91 -7.25 -1.37
N GLU A 159 9.19 -6.90 -1.57
CA GLU A 159 9.85 -7.01 -2.88
C GLU A 159 9.97 -8.45 -3.36
N LYS A 160 10.48 -9.35 -2.51
CA LYS A 160 10.59 -10.78 -2.83
C LYS A 160 9.23 -11.40 -3.17
N LYS A 161 8.16 -10.92 -2.53
CA LYS A 161 6.80 -11.35 -2.85
C LYS A 161 6.41 -10.91 -4.27
N ALA A 162 6.63 -9.66 -4.64
CA ALA A 162 6.35 -9.16 -5.99
C ALA A 162 7.15 -9.92 -7.06
N GLU A 163 8.44 -10.18 -6.83
CA GLU A 163 9.28 -10.98 -7.73
C GLU A 163 8.83 -12.44 -7.86
N SER A 164 8.40 -13.05 -6.74
CA SER A 164 7.84 -14.39 -6.77
C SER A 164 6.53 -14.46 -7.55
N ASN A 165 5.70 -13.42 -7.40
CA ASN A 165 4.41 -13.28 -8.07
C ASN A 165 4.59 -13.10 -9.59
N ALA A 166 5.52 -12.23 -10.00
CA ALA A 166 5.90 -12.02 -11.38
C ALA A 166 6.40 -13.31 -12.06
N ARG A 167 7.35 -14.03 -11.42
CA ARG A 167 7.84 -15.33 -11.92
C ARG A 167 6.71 -16.34 -12.12
N ASN A 168 5.80 -16.43 -11.16
CA ASN A 168 4.68 -17.35 -11.25
C ASN A 168 3.71 -16.93 -12.38
N TYR A 169 3.45 -15.63 -12.55
CA TYR A 169 2.64 -15.12 -13.66
C TYR A 169 3.28 -15.44 -15.00
N LYS A 170 4.56 -15.11 -15.21
CA LYS A 170 5.27 -15.31 -16.49
C LYS A 170 5.41 -16.79 -16.84
N ARG A 171 5.52 -17.68 -15.86
CA ARG A 171 5.46 -19.14 -16.09
C ARG A 171 4.12 -19.58 -16.69
N LEU A 172 3.01 -18.95 -16.27
CA LEU A 172 1.66 -19.27 -16.75
C LEU A 172 1.30 -18.48 -18.02
N ASN A 173 1.89 -17.30 -18.19
CA ASN A 173 1.59 -16.33 -19.24
C ASN A 173 2.90 -15.79 -19.83
N SER A 174 3.59 -16.62 -20.63
CA SER A 174 4.94 -16.31 -21.12
C SER A 174 5.06 -15.07 -22.00
N SER A 175 3.94 -14.64 -22.60
CA SER A 175 3.84 -13.40 -23.39
C SER A 175 3.11 -12.26 -22.67
N GLY A 176 2.69 -12.48 -21.42
CA GLY A 176 2.02 -11.47 -20.63
C GLY A 176 2.99 -10.41 -20.12
N THR A 177 2.49 -9.21 -19.87
CA THR A 177 3.20 -8.10 -19.25
C THR A 177 2.91 -8.09 -17.75
N PHE A 178 3.92 -7.85 -16.93
CA PHE A 178 3.81 -7.78 -15.48
C PHE A 178 4.47 -6.50 -14.95
N PHE A 179 3.66 -5.61 -14.41
CA PHE A 179 4.11 -4.37 -13.80
C PHE A 179 4.00 -4.43 -12.28
N VAL A 180 4.88 -3.71 -11.60
CA VAL A 180 4.78 -3.46 -10.16
C VAL A 180 4.60 -1.97 -9.94
N VAL A 181 3.52 -1.60 -9.26
CA VAL A 181 3.23 -0.21 -8.87
C VAL A 181 3.30 -0.05 -7.36
N THR A 182 3.89 1.04 -6.89
CA THR A 182 4.08 1.30 -5.45
C THR A 182 4.07 2.79 -5.16
N ASN A 183 3.82 3.17 -3.91
CA ASN A 183 4.01 4.54 -3.43
C ASN A 183 5.40 4.77 -2.78
N ALA A 184 6.22 3.71 -2.69
CA ALA A 184 7.51 3.74 -2.00
C ALA A 184 8.53 2.85 -2.72
N LEU A 185 9.00 3.28 -3.89
CA LEU A 185 9.95 2.52 -4.70
C LEU A 185 11.39 2.73 -4.22
N PRO A 186 12.14 1.66 -3.84
CA PRO A 186 13.57 1.75 -3.56
C PRO A 186 14.34 2.32 -4.76
N ASP A 187 15.33 3.18 -4.49
CA ASP A 187 16.16 3.81 -5.53
C ASP A 187 16.79 2.78 -6.47
N ARG A 188 17.22 1.63 -5.94
CA ARG A 188 17.84 0.53 -6.70
C ARG A 188 16.92 -0.16 -7.71
N LEU A 189 15.60 0.00 -7.59
CA LEU A 189 14.63 -0.58 -8.51
C LEU A 189 14.13 0.42 -9.57
N ARG A 190 14.55 1.68 -9.50
CA ARG A 190 14.10 2.71 -10.44
C ARG A 190 14.61 2.43 -11.84
N GLY A 191 13.67 2.26 -12.78
CA GLY A 191 13.98 2.00 -14.18
C GLY A 191 14.52 0.59 -14.46
N ILE A 192 14.53 -0.27 -13.44
CA ILE A 192 14.88 -1.68 -13.62
C ILE A 192 13.75 -2.38 -14.36
N ARG A 193 14.15 -3.26 -15.28
CA ARG A 193 13.32 -4.30 -15.90
C ARG A 193 14.05 -5.62 -15.73
N THR A 194 13.31 -6.70 -15.56
CA THR A 194 13.86 -8.07 -15.47
C THR A 194 13.13 -8.98 -16.45
N ASP A 195 13.57 -10.23 -16.57
CA ASP A 195 12.88 -11.23 -17.40
C ASP A 195 11.42 -11.44 -16.95
N ASP A 196 11.15 -11.23 -15.66
CA ASP A 196 9.83 -11.46 -15.07
C ASP A 196 9.00 -10.18 -14.88
N ILE A 197 9.64 -9.01 -14.75
CA ILE A 197 8.99 -7.75 -14.42
C ILE A 197 9.32 -6.71 -15.48
N ASP A 198 8.29 -6.30 -16.21
CA ASP A 198 8.42 -5.37 -17.31
C ASP A 198 8.60 -3.94 -16.82
N GLY A 199 8.23 -3.60 -15.59
CA GLY A 199 8.54 -2.28 -15.05
C GLY A 199 8.11 -2.05 -13.60
N TYR A 200 8.86 -1.16 -12.94
CA TYR A 200 8.55 -0.65 -11.60
C TYR A 200 8.20 0.84 -11.65
N PHE A 201 7.04 1.20 -11.09
CA PHE A 201 6.52 2.56 -11.11
C PHE A 201 6.20 3.08 -9.70
N ASP A 202 6.73 4.26 -9.39
CA ASP A 202 6.42 5.01 -8.18
C ASP A 202 5.25 5.95 -8.48
N LEU A 203 4.06 5.61 -8.00
CA LEU A 203 2.85 6.37 -8.30
C LEU A 203 2.76 7.70 -7.54
N THR A 204 3.72 8.02 -6.67
CA THR A 204 3.84 9.37 -6.08
C THR A 204 4.60 10.36 -6.96
N LYS A 205 5.01 9.92 -8.17
CA LYS A 205 5.77 10.72 -9.13
C LYS A 205 4.99 10.85 -10.43
N VAL A 206 4.58 12.07 -10.76
CA VAL A 206 3.72 12.35 -11.92
C VAL A 206 4.30 11.78 -13.22
N ASN A 207 5.60 12.00 -13.45
CA ASN A 207 6.28 11.49 -14.63
C ASN A 207 6.35 9.95 -14.71
N ARG A 208 6.25 9.25 -13.57
CA ARG A 208 6.24 7.79 -13.51
C ARG A 208 4.82 7.25 -13.67
N VAL A 209 3.81 7.89 -13.09
CA VAL A 209 2.39 7.58 -13.32
C VAL A 209 2.06 7.74 -14.81
N GLU A 210 2.43 8.87 -15.41
CA GLU A 210 2.20 9.12 -16.84
C GLU A 210 2.97 8.15 -17.73
N ALA A 211 4.19 7.75 -17.34
CA ALA A 211 4.95 6.74 -18.09
C ALA A 211 4.26 5.38 -18.05
N PHE A 212 3.78 4.95 -16.89
CA PHE A 212 3.02 3.72 -16.75
C PHE A 212 1.72 3.77 -17.56
N ALA A 213 0.96 4.86 -17.48
CA ALA A 213 -0.27 5.04 -18.27
C ALA A 213 -0.01 4.93 -19.78
N ARG A 214 1.06 5.57 -20.28
CA ARG A 214 1.46 5.45 -21.69
C ARG A 214 1.85 4.02 -22.08
N GLU A 215 2.60 3.32 -21.22
CA GLU A 215 2.97 1.93 -21.49
C GLU A 215 1.75 1.00 -21.51
N VAL A 216 0.78 1.21 -20.61
CA VAL A 216 -0.46 0.43 -20.61
C VAL A 216 -1.28 0.71 -21.87
N HIS A 217 -1.50 1.98 -22.24
CA HIS A 217 -2.21 2.35 -23.48
C HIS A 217 -1.59 1.70 -24.72
N GLN A 218 -0.26 1.77 -24.85
CA GLN A 218 0.46 1.14 -25.98
C GLN A 218 0.29 -0.39 -26.06
N LEU A 219 -0.01 -1.05 -24.94
CA LEU A 219 -0.21 -2.50 -24.87
C LEU A 219 -1.69 -2.90 -25.03
N LEU A 220 -2.61 -1.94 -24.88
CA LEU A 220 -4.04 -2.13 -25.10
C LEU A 220 -4.43 -1.92 -26.57
N ASP A 221 -3.70 -1.09 -27.30
CA ASP A 221 -3.78 -0.88 -28.76
C ASP A 221 -3.35 -2.13 -29.57
#